data_AF-A0A1R0WZP5-F1
#
_entry.id   AF-A0A1R0WZP5-F1
#
_cell.length_a   1.000
_cell.length_b   1.000
_cell.length_c   1.000
_cell.angle_alpha   90.00
_cell.angle_beta   90.00
_cell.angle_gamma   90.00
#
_symmetry.space_group_name_H-M   'P 1'
#
loop_
_entity.id
_entity.type
_entity.pdbx_description
1 polymer ?
#
loop_
_entity_poly.entity_id
_entity_poly.type
_entity_poly.pdbx_seq_one_letter_code
_entity_poly.pdbx_strand_id
1 'polypeptide(L)'
;MLSEKLVIEKLLQQKRTSVASIVVMMCGVAGSGKTTFAKKLEKEGFARLSIDEDIWATHGRFGVDYPEQNYEFYKEESEIKLRGELVNLLQAKHHVVIDFSFWQRQRRNDYKQLIEDYAGVWELIHLKVQPDELRQRLLIRSERFDANAAFPITEDILTRFLNGFEIPAGEGELVIEA
;
A
#
# COMPACT_ATOMS: atom_id res chain seq x y z
N MET A 1 -11.43 -10.72 13.92
CA MET A 1 -10.14 -10.05 13.61
C MET A 1 -9.15 -11.15 13.29
N LEU A 2 -8.34 -10.98 12.26
CA LEU A 2 -7.45 -12.04 11.77
C LEU A 2 -6.01 -11.71 12.16
N SER A 3 -5.22 -12.73 12.52
CA SER A 3 -3.78 -12.55 12.65
C SER A 3 -3.16 -12.36 11.27
N GLU A 4 -2.07 -11.60 11.20
CA GLU A 4 -1.33 -11.37 9.96
C GLU A 4 -0.96 -12.68 9.26
N LYS A 5 -0.47 -13.66 10.04
CA LYS A 5 -0.10 -15.00 9.57
C LYS A 5 -1.27 -15.71 8.87
N LEU A 6 -2.46 -15.66 9.47
CA LEU A 6 -3.65 -16.31 8.91
C LEU A 6 -4.10 -15.66 7.60
N VAL A 7 -3.98 -14.33 7.50
CA VAL A 7 -4.29 -13.61 6.25
C VAL A 7 -3.30 -14.00 5.15
N ILE A 8 -2.00 -14.05 5.44
CA ILE A 8 -0.98 -14.48 4.48
C ILE A 8 -1.26 -15.92 4.03
N GLU A 9 -1.51 -16.85 4.96
CA GLU A 9 -1.84 -18.25 4.63
C GLU A 9 -3.08 -18.35 3.71
N LYS A 10 -4.13 -17.57 3.99
CA LYS A 10 -5.32 -17.48 3.12
C LYS A 10 -4.94 -17.01 1.72
N LEU A 11 -4.19 -15.91 1.60
CA LEU A 11 -3.77 -15.34 0.32
C LEU A 11 -2.91 -16.32 -0.49
N LEU A 12 -2.00 -17.04 0.16
CA LEU A 12 -1.17 -18.06 -0.49
C LEU A 12 -1.99 -19.28 -0.93
N GLN A 13 -2.99 -19.67 -0.14
CA GLN A 13 -3.90 -20.72 -0.56
C GLN A 13 -4.71 -20.31 -1.79
N GLN A 14 -5.28 -19.11 -1.76
CA GLN A 14 -6.02 -18.54 -2.89
C GLN A 14 -5.14 -18.42 -4.13
N LYS A 15 -3.88 -17.96 -3.97
CA LYS A 15 -2.89 -17.88 -5.05
C LYS A 15 -2.67 -19.22 -5.74
N ARG A 16 -2.61 -20.32 -4.97
CA ARG A 16 -2.41 -21.67 -5.52
C ARG A 16 -3.61 -22.21 -6.29
N THR A 17 -4.82 -21.77 -5.96
CA THR A 17 -6.06 -22.33 -6.53
C THR A 17 -6.76 -21.41 -7.52
N SER A 18 -6.45 -20.11 -7.51
CA SER A 18 -7.12 -19.12 -8.36
C SER A 18 -6.61 -19.19 -9.79
N VAL A 19 -7.55 -19.19 -10.74
CA VAL A 19 -7.25 -19.01 -12.18
C VAL A 19 -7.06 -17.53 -12.51
N ALA A 20 -7.63 -16.63 -11.71
CA ALA A 20 -7.51 -15.19 -11.83
C ALA A 20 -6.31 -14.64 -11.02
N SER A 21 -5.70 -13.57 -11.52
CA SER A 21 -4.73 -12.79 -10.75
C SER A 21 -5.36 -12.25 -9.48
N ILE A 22 -4.64 -12.36 -8.37
CA ILE A 22 -5.06 -11.81 -7.08
C ILE A 22 -4.31 -10.50 -6.89
N VAL A 23 -5.05 -9.43 -6.61
CA VAL A 23 -4.50 -8.12 -6.32
C VAL A 23 -4.80 -7.75 -4.88
N VAL A 24 -3.76 -7.70 -4.07
CA VAL A 24 -3.85 -7.34 -2.65
C VAL A 24 -3.71 -5.82 -2.53
N MET A 25 -4.73 -5.16 -2.00
CA MET A 25 -4.78 -3.71 -1.82
C MET A 25 -4.48 -3.37 -0.36
N MET A 26 -3.35 -2.69 -0.10
CA MET A 26 -2.97 -2.32 1.26
C MET A 26 -3.67 -1.04 1.73
N CYS A 27 -4.36 -1.10 2.86
CA CYS A 27 -5.08 0.02 3.44
C CYS A 27 -4.62 0.27 4.87
N GLY A 28 -4.19 1.50 5.17
CA GLY A 28 -3.76 1.87 6.52
C GLY A 28 -2.94 3.15 6.55
N VAL A 29 -2.87 3.76 7.73
CA VAL A 29 -2.12 4.99 7.97
C VAL A 29 -0.60 4.73 7.89
N ALA A 30 0.19 5.77 7.63
CA ALA A 30 1.64 5.64 7.70
C ALA A 30 2.08 5.10 9.08
N GLY A 31 3.04 4.18 9.09
CA GLY A 31 3.44 3.45 10.31
C GLY A 31 2.62 2.19 10.61
N SER A 32 1.53 1.90 9.88
CA SER A 32 0.70 0.72 10.15
C SER A 32 1.34 -0.63 9.73
N GLY A 33 2.47 -0.59 9.02
CA GLY A 33 3.19 -1.80 8.59
C GLY A 33 2.86 -2.28 7.17
N LYS A 34 2.19 -1.48 6.34
CA LYS A 34 1.83 -1.83 4.95
C LYS A 34 3.00 -2.38 4.14
N THR A 35 4.09 -1.62 4.07
CA THR A 35 5.30 -2.04 3.34
C THR A 35 5.88 -3.33 3.88
N THR A 36 5.86 -3.52 5.20
CA THR A 36 6.33 -4.77 5.82
C THR A 36 5.48 -5.96 5.39
N PHE A 37 4.15 -5.80 5.36
CA PHE A 37 3.23 -6.83 4.89
C PHE A 37 3.40 -7.09 3.38
N ALA A 38 3.46 -6.03 2.58
CA ALA A 38 3.63 -6.14 1.13
C ALA A 38 4.96 -6.83 0.76
N LYS A 39 6.05 -6.55 1.47
CA LYS A 39 7.34 -7.24 1.29
C LYS A 39 7.31 -8.72 1.65
N LYS A 40 6.41 -9.14 2.55
CA LYS A 40 6.18 -10.58 2.82
C LYS A 40 5.52 -11.24 1.61
N LEU A 41 4.49 -10.62 1.03
CA LEU A 41 3.85 -11.14 -0.18
C LEU A 41 4.78 -11.12 -1.40
N GLU A 42 5.62 -10.10 -1.52
CA GLU A 42 6.65 -10.00 -2.56
C GLU A 42 7.60 -11.22 -2.53
N LYS A 43 8.07 -11.61 -1.33
CA LYS A 43 8.88 -12.83 -1.13
C LYS A 43 8.17 -14.11 -1.52
N GLU A 44 6.84 -14.13 -1.40
CA GLU A 44 6.00 -15.24 -1.83
C GLU A 44 5.65 -15.17 -3.33
N GLY A 45 6.27 -14.26 -4.08
CA GLY A 45 6.16 -14.13 -5.53
C GLY A 45 4.96 -13.32 -6.01
N PHE A 46 4.45 -12.38 -5.21
CA PHE A 46 3.60 -11.30 -5.72
C PHE A 46 4.49 -10.21 -6.33
N ALA A 47 4.09 -9.61 -7.44
CA ALA A 47 4.68 -8.37 -7.90
C ALA A 47 4.25 -7.24 -6.95
N ARG A 48 5.18 -6.38 -6.51
CA ARG A 48 4.85 -5.26 -5.62
C ARG A 48 4.91 -3.94 -6.36
N LEU A 49 3.86 -3.14 -6.22
CA LEU A 49 3.79 -1.78 -6.74
C LEU A 49 3.78 -0.79 -5.56
N SER A 50 4.74 0.13 -5.53
CA SER A 50 4.90 1.11 -4.45
C SER A 50 5.22 2.47 -5.03
N ILE A 51 4.40 3.47 -4.70
CA ILE A 51 4.63 4.87 -5.13
C ILE A 51 5.94 5.39 -4.54
N ASP A 52 6.16 5.18 -3.24
CA ASP A 52 7.33 5.70 -2.54
C ASP A 52 8.65 5.15 -3.14
N GLU A 53 8.70 3.86 -3.47
CA GLU A 53 9.88 3.26 -4.09
C GLU A 53 10.06 3.64 -5.57
N ASP A 54 8.97 3.85 -6.31
CA ASP A 54 9.03 4.34 -7.69
C ASP A 54 9.52 5.80 -7.78
N ILE A 55 9.02 6.68 -6.91
CA ILE A 55 9.52 8.06 -6.78
C ILE A 55 11.01 8.03 -6.43
N TRP A 56 11.40 7.23 -5.44
CA TRP A 56 12.79 7.13 -5.02
C TRP A 56 13.71 6.63 -6.15
N ALA A 57 13.28 5.62 -6.90
CA ALA A 57 14.05 5.08 -8.01
C ALA A 57 14.14 6.05 -9.21
N THR A 58 13.10 6.84 -9.45
CA THR A 58 13.01 7.74 -10.62
C THR A 58 13.63 9.11 -10.35
N HIS A 59 13.34 9.70 -9.20
CA HIS A 59 13.64 11.09 -8.87
C HIS A 59 14.68 11.24 -7.74
N GLY A 60 14.99 10.15 -7.03
CA GLY A 60 15.93 10.16 -5.93
C GLY A 60 15.33 10.59 -4.60
N ARG A 61 16.15 11.25 -3.78
CA ARG A 61 15.87 11.60 -2.39
C ARG A 61 15.08 12.89 -2.28
N PHE A 62 13.96 12.83 -1.56
CA PHE A 62 13.15 14.00 -1.20
C PHE A 62 14.01 15.07 -0.50
N GLY A 63 13.88 16.33 -0.95
CA GLY A 63 14.60 17.47 -0.38
C GLY A 63 16.11 17.50 -0.66
N VAL A 64 16.64 16.50 -1.37
CA VAL A 64 18.07 16.39 -1.71
C VAL A 64 18.25 16.37 -3.23
N ASP A 65 17.65 15.40 -3.91
CA ASP A 65 17.76 15.24 -5.37
C ASP A 65 16.65 16.03 -6.10
N TYR A 66 15.54 16.34 -5.41
CA TYR A 66 14.49 17.22 -5.91
C TYR A 66 13.85 18.09 -4.81
N PRO A 67 13.27 19.26 -5.16
CA PRO A 67 12.60 20.13 -4.21
C PRO A 67 11.33 19.52 -3.60
N GLU A 68 11.11 19.68 -2.30
CA GLU A 68 9.98 19.10 -1.55
C GLU A 68 8.60 19.36 -2.19
N GLN A 69 8.42 20.57 -2.74
CA GLN A 69 7.19 21.01 -3.41
C GLN A 69 6.80 20.16 -4.63
N ASN A 70 7.73 19.40 -5.21
CA ASN A 70 7.46 18.52 -6.34
C ASN A 70 6.91 17.15 -5.91
N TYR A 71 6.93 16.80 -4.62
CA TYR A 71 6.56 15.46 -4.14
C TYR A 71 5.15 15.04 -4.51
N GLU A 72 4.15 15.92 -4.31
CA GLU A 72 2.76 15.58 -4.66
C GLU A 72 2.58 15.39 -6.18
N PHE A 73 3.29 16.17 -7.00
CA PHE A 73 3.29 15.99 -8.46
C PHE A 73 3.91 14.63 -8.85
N TYR A 74 5.06 14.26 -8.27
CA TYR A 74 5.70 12.97 -8.56
C TYR A 74 4.89 11.77 -8.05
N LYS A 75 4.15 11.95 -6.96
CA LYS A 75 3.22 10.95 -6.45
C LYS A 75 2.05 10.72 -7.40
N GLU A 76 1.47 11.77 -7.98
CA GLU A 76 0.43 11.63 -9.00
C GLU A 76 0.97 10.96 -10.27
N GLU A 77 2.14 11.38 -10.76
CA GLU A 77 2.82 10.78 -11.90
C GLU A 77 3.11 9.28 -11.68
N SER A 78 3.66 8.95 -10.51
CA SER A 78 3.96 7.59 -10.10
C SER A 78 2.71 6.72 -9.98
N GLU A 79 1.62 7.25 -9.39
CA GLU A 79 0.35 6.51 -9.31
C GLU A 79 -0.20 6.19 -10.71
N ILE A 80 -0.16 7.14 -11.65
CA ILE A 80 -0.59 6.92 -13.05
C ILE A 80 0.25 5.83 -13.70
N LYS A 81 1.58 5.91 -13.58
CA LYS A 81 2.51 4.91 -14.11
C LYS A 81 2.24 3.52 -13.54
N LEU A 82 2.14 3.41 -12.22
CA LEU A 82 1.92 2.14 -11.52
C LEU A 82 0.52 1.58 -11.78
N ARG A 83 -0.48 2.42 -12.05
CA ARG A 83 -1.80 1.98 -12.52
C ARG A 83 -1.71 1.32 -13.90
N GLY A 84 -0.91 1.87 -14.81
CA GLY A 84 -0.60 1.22 -16.10
C GLY A 84 0.12 -0.11 -15.92
N GLU A 85 1.10 -0.15 -15.01
CA GLU A 85 1.84 -1.39 -14.72
C GLU A 85 0.97 -2.48 -14.09
N LEU A 86 0.02 -2.11 -13.22
CA LEU A 86 -0.97 -3.03 -12.68
C LEU A 86 -1.75 -3.72 -13.80
N VAL A 87 -2.16 -2.98 -14.83
CA VAL A 87 -2.87 -3.54 -15.99
C VAL A 87 -1.99 -4.53 -16.75
N ASN A 88 -0.73 -4.18 -17.00
CA ASN A 88 0.22 -5.09 -17.65
C ASN A 88 0.39 -6.40 -16.87
N LEU A 89 0.55 -6.30 -15.54
CA LEU A 89 0.70 -7.44 -14.64
C LEU A 89 -0.56 -8.32 -14.63
N LEU A 90 -1.75 -7.72 -14.61
CA LEU A 90 -3.02 -8.44 -14.67
C LEU A 90 -3.17 -9.22 -16.00
N GLN A 91 -2.85 -8.59 -17.13
CA GLN A 91 -2.87 -9.25 -18.44
C GLN A 91 -1.86 -10.40 -18.54
N ALA A 92 -0.69 -10.24 -17.90
CA ALA A 92 0.33 -11.28 -17.78
C ALA A 92 0.01 -12.35 -16.71
N LYS A 93 -1.17 -12.28 -16.07
CA LYS A 93 -1.64 -13.20 -15.02
C LYS A 93 -0.73 -13.26 -13.79
N HIS A 94 -0.09 -12.14 -13.45
CA HIS A 94 0.68 -12.01 -12.21
C HIS A 94 -0.23 -11.63 -11.04
N HIS A 95 0.05 -12.21 -9.87
CA HIS A 95 -0.52 -11.74 -8.61
C HIS A 95 0.25 -10.50 -8.16
N VAL A 96 -0.47 -9.51 -7.64
CA VAL A 96 0.08 -8.18 -7.34
C VAL A 96 -0.25 -7.80 -5.90
N VAL A 97 0.65 -7.13 -5.21
CA VAL A 97 0.37 -6.38 -4.00
C VAL A 97 0.63 -4.90 -4.25
N ILE A 98 -0.39 -4.08 -4.02
CA ILE A 98 -0.33 -2.64 -4.18
C ILE A 98 -0.05 -2.04 -2.79
N ASP A 99 1.21 -1.64 -2.59
CA ASP A 99 1.75 -1.04 -1.36
C ASP A 99 1.47 0.47 -1.32
N PHE A 100 0.20 0.83 -1.55
CA PHE A 100 -0.30 2.19 -1.39
C PHE A 100 -0.97 2.31 -0.03
N SER A 101 -1.46 3.51 0.34
CA SER A 101 -2.20 3.68 1.61
C SER A 101 -3.72 3.45 1.48
N PHE A 102 -4.28 3.49 0.27
CA PHE A 102 -5.73 3.37 -0.02
C PHE A 102 -6.66 4.03 1.01
N TRP A 103 -6.30 5.25 1.41
CA TRP A 103 -6.95 5.97 2.51
C TRP A 103 -8.30 6.59 2.15
N GLN A 104 -8.57 6.80 0.85
CA GLN A 104 -9.86 7.27 0.33
C GLN A 104 -10.69 6.09 -0.17
N ARG A 105 -11.97 6.05 0.20
CA ARG A 105 -12.96 5.07 -0.28
C ARG A 105 -13.13 5.14 -1.80
N GLN A 106 -13.14 6.35 -2.37
CA GLN A 106 -13.25 6.50 -3.82
C GLN A 106 -12.10 5.78 -4.55
N ARG A 107 -10.85 6.01 -4.10
CA ARG A 107 -9.67 5.32 -4.67
C ARG A 107 -9.75 3.81 -4.51
N ARG A 108 -10.27 3.31 -3.37
CA ARG A 108 -10.50 1.86 -3.20
C ARG A 108 -11.49 1.33 -4.25
N ASN A 109 -12.60 2.02 -4.45
CA ASN A 109 -13.59 1.62 -5.45
C ASN A 109 -13.02 1.67 -6.88
N ASP A 110 -12.28 2.73 -7.23
CA ASP A 110 -11.68 2.88 -8.56
C ASP A 110 -10.70 1.76 -8.89
N TYR A 111 -9.89 1.34 -7.91
CA TYR A 111 -8.95 0.23 -8.09
C TYR A 111 -9.65 -1.13 -8.09
N LYS A 112 -10.69 -1.34 -7.27
CA LYS A 112 -11.50 -2.57 -7.33
C LYS A 112 -12.10 -2.75 -8.72
N GLN A 113 -12.73 -1.71 -9.26
CA GLN A 113 -13.30 -1.73 -10.60
C GLN A 113 -12.22 -2.02 -11.65
N LEU A 114 -11.08 -1.32 -11.58
CA LEU A 114 -9.96 -1.57 -12.49
C LEU A 114 -9.49 -3.03 -12.45
N ILE A 115 -9.37 -3.62 -11.25
CA ILE A 115 -8.93 -5.00 -11.10
C ILE A 115 -9.94 -5.97 -11.74
N GLU A 116 -11.24 -5.75 -11.49
CA GLU A 116 -12.33 -6.55 -12.05
C GLU A 116 -12.42 -6.44 -13.58
N ASP A 117 -12.24 -5.24 -14.14
CA ASP A 117 -12.28 -4.99 -15.59
C ASP A 117 -11.21 -5.80 -16.36
N TYR A 118 -10.09 -6.11 -15.70
CA TYR A 118 -9.01 -6.93 -16.24
C TYR A 118 -9.02 -8.37 -15.70
N ALA A 119 -10.20 -8.86 -15.29
CA ALA A 119 -10.46 -10.22 -14.81
C ALA A 119 -9.60 -10.65 -13.61
N GLY A 120 -9.09 -9.68 -12.84
CA GLY A 120 -8.47 -9.92 -11.55
C GLY A 120 -9.50 -10.02 -10.44
N VAL A 121 -9.07 -10.54 -9.29
CA VAL A 121 -9.82 -10.49 -8.04
C VAL A 121 -9.04 -9.68 -7.02
N TRP A 122 -9.72 -8.90 -6.19
CA TRP A 122 -9.09 -8.05 -5.19
C TRP A 122 -9.26 -8.60 -3.78
N GLU A 123 -8.26 -8.35 -2.93
CA GLU A 123 -8.34 -8.55 -1.48
C GLU A 123 -7.90 -7.25 -0.79
N LEU A 124 -8.82 -6.61 -0.07
CA LEU A 124 -8.55 -5.36 0.63
C LEU A 124 -8.05 -5.65 2.04
N ILE A 125 -6.80 -5.31 2.35
CA ILE A 125 -6.20 -5.57 3.67
C ILE A 125 -6.11 -4.28 4.45
N HIS A 126 -6.92 -4.16 5.51
CA HIS A 126 -6.86 -3.04 6.44
C HIS A 126 -5.97 -3.37 7.64
N LEU A 127 -4.81 -2.70 7.72
CA LEU A 127 -3.93 -2.74 8.89
C LEU A 127 -4.38 -1.68 9.89
N LYS A 128 -5.15 -2.12 10.89
CA LYS A 128 -5.67 -1.26 11.96
C LYS A 128 -4.70 -1.25 13.13
N VAL A 129 -4.10 -0.08 13.38
CA VAL A 129 -3.11 0.14 14.44
C VAL A 129 -3.54 1.37 15.23
N GLN A 130 -3.39 1.33 16.56
CA GLN A 130 -3.77 2.45 17.41
C GLN A 130 -2.87 3.67 17.18
N PRO A 131 -3.38 4.90 17.29
CA PRO A 131 -2.59 6.12 17.07
C PRO A 131 -1.29 6.19 17.87
N ASP A 132 -1.31 5.79 19.14
CA ASP A 132 -0.11 5.82 20.00
C ASP A 132 0.98 4.89 19.49
N GLU A 133 0.60 3.73 18.96
CA GLU A 133 1.56 2.81 18.38
C GLU A 133 2.09 3.30 17.03
N LEU A 134 1.24 3.93 16.21
CA LEU A 134 1.71 4.61 14.98
C LEU A 134 2.78 5.65 15.31
N ARG A 135 2.58 6.46 16.35
CA ARG A 135 3.57 7.45 16.82
C ARG A 135 4.91 6.80 17.17
N GLN A 136 4.89 5.74 17.98
CA GLN A 136 6.11 5.02 18.37
C GLN A 136 6.85 4.44 17.15
N ARG A 137 6.10 3.80 16.24
CA ARG A 137 6.68 3.22 15.01
C ARG A 137 7.26 4.30 14.09
N LEU A 138 6.60 5.45 13.97
CA LEU A 138 7.06 6.56 13.14
C LEU A 138 8.28 7.26 13.72
N LEU A 139 8.40 7.34 15.05
CA LEU A 139 9.60 7.85 15.72
C LEU A 139 10.82 7.00 15.35
N ILE A 140 10.73 5.68 15.50
CA ILE A 140 11.81 4.75 15.12
C ILE A 140 12.10 4.86 13.62
N ARG A 141 11.05 4.97 12.78
CA ARG A 141 11.21 5.08 11.33
C ARG A 141 11.93 6.37 10.91
N SER A 142 11.81 7.45 11.68
CA SER A 142 12.43 8.74 11.38
C SER A 142 13.96 8.72 11.44
N GLU A 143 14.54 7.71 12.08
CA GLU A 143 15.99 7.50 12.14
C GLU A 143 16.57 6.94 10.82
N ARG A 144 15.71 6.54 9.88
CA ARG A 144 16.11 6.02 8.56
C ARG A 144 15.88 7.08 7.49
N PHE A 145 16.67 6.97 6.43
CA PHE A 145 16.50 7.77 5.21
C PHE A 145 16.57 6.87 3.98
N ASP A 146 15.41 6.38 3.55
CA ASP A 146 15.22 5.53 2.38
C ASP A 146 13.83 5.78 1.78
N ALA A 147 13.50 5.11 0.68
CA ALA A 147 12.21 5.27 0.00
C ALA A 147 10.99 5.22 0.93
N ASN A 148 10.99 4.34 1.94
CA ASN A 148 9.86 4.13 2.83
C ASN A 148 9.91 5.02 4.10
N ALA A 149 10.90 5.90 4.16
CA ALA A 149 11.17 6.88 5.22
C ALA A 149 11.80 8.15 4.62
N ALA A 150 11.27 8.62 3.48
CA ALA A 150 11.89 9.71 2.72
C ALA A 150 11.83 11.06 3.45
N PHE A 151 10.88 11.24 4.37
CA PHE A 151 10.80 12.38 5.27
C PHE A 151 10.17 11.97 6.62
N PRO A 152 10.51 12.68 7.72
CA PRO A 152 9.88 12.45 9.01
C PRO A 152 8.39 12.78 8.97
N ILE A 153 7.55 11.87 9.49
CA ILE A 153 6.14 12.17 9.73
C ILE A 153 6.04 12.77 11.14
N THR A 154 5.83 14.08 11.18
CA THR A 154 5.60 14.81 12.43
C THR A 154 4.22 14.53 13.02
N GLU A 155 3.99 14.91 14.28
CA GLU A 155 2.67 14.76 14.93
C GLU A 155 1.56 15.48 14.17
N ASP A 156 1.85 16.67 13.62
CA ASP A 156 0.89 17.42 12.81
C ASP A 156 0.52 16.68 11.51
N ILE A 157 1.50 16.08 10.83
CA ILE A 157 1.27 15.29 9.62
C ILE A 157 0.46 14.04 9.97
N LEU A 158 0.85 13.32 11.03
CA LEU A 158 0.12 12.13 11.48
C LEU A 158 -1.34 12.47 11.84
N THR A 159 -1.57 13.58 12.53
CA THR A 159 -2.92 14.05 12.88
C THR A 159 -3.75 14.32 11.63
N ARG A 160 -3.18 14.96 10.60
CA ARG A 160 -3.87 15.14 9.31
C ARG A 160 -4.17 13.81 8.63
N PHE A 161 -3.24 12.86 8.65
CA PHE A 161 -3.46 11.53 8.08
C PHE A 161 -4.58 10.78 8.80
N LEU A 162 -4.60 10.81 10.13
CA LEU A 162 -5.65 10.19 10.94
C LEU A 162 -7.03 10.81 10.65
N ASN A 163 -7.12 12.14 10.61
CA ASN A 163 -8.37 12.85 10.37
C ASN A 163 -8.90 12.67 8.94
N GLY A 164 -7.99 12.52 7.96
CA GLY A 164 -8.35 12.30 6.56
C GLY A 164 -8.62 10.84 6.20
N PHE A 165 -8.31 9.88 7.07
CA PHE A 165 -8.39 8.46 6.75
C PHE A 165 -9.84 7.96 6.77
N GLU A 166 -10.36 7.56 5.62
CA GLU A 166 -11.69 6.96 5.49
C GLU A 166 -11.59 5.46 5.79
N ILE A 167 -11.83 5.10 7.05
CA ILE A 167 -11.79 3.72 7.55
C ILE A 167 -12.68 2.82 6.68
N PRO A 168 -12.14 1.73 6.08
CA PRO A 168 -12.97 0.81 5.31
C PRO A 168 -13.97 0.10 6.23
N ALA A 169 -15.22 0.05 5.78
CA ALA A 169 -16.31 -0.56 6.53
C ALA A 169 -17.32 -1.20 5.58
N GLY A 170 -17.41 -2.53 5.64
CA GLY A 170 -18.35 -3.28 4.79
C GLY A 170 -17.97 -3.25 3.31
N GLU A 171 -16.68 -3.11 3.02
CA GLU A 171 -16.10 -3.03 1.69
C GLU A 171 -15.46 -4.35 1.25
N GLY A 172 -15.63 -5.42 2.03
CA GLY A 172 -14.95 -6.71 1.84
C GLY A 172 -13.53 -6.75 2.41
N GLU A 173 -13.21 -5.83 3.33
CA GLU A 173 -11.90 -5.74 3.97
C GLU A 173 -11.60 -6.91 4.91
N LEU A 174 -10.36 -7.39 4.86
CA LEU A 174 -9.76 -8.20 5.92
C LEU A 174 -9.06 -7.27 6.89
N VAL A 175 -9.55 -7.22 8.14
CA VAL A 175 -8.95 -6.40 9.19
C VAL A 175 -7.92 -7.21 9.97
N ILE A 176 -6.69 -6.71 9.95
CA ILE A 176 -5.58 -7.17 10.79
C ILE A 176 -5.39 -6.10 11.87
N GLU A 177 -5.48 -6.51 13.13
CA GLU A 177 -5.03 -5.67 14.25
C GLU A 177 -3.57 -5.99 14.54
N ALA A 178 -2.77 -4.94 14.63
CA ALA A 178 -1.33 -5.01 14.85
C ALA A 178 -0.89 -3.96 15.86
#